data_AF-A0A438E4K8-F1
#
_entry.id   AF-A0A438E4K8-F1
#
_cell.length_a   1.000
_cell.length_b   1.000
_cell.length_c   1.000
_cell.angle_alpha   90.00
_cell.angle_beta   90.00
_cell.angle_gamma   90.00
#
_symmetry.space_group_name_H-M   'P 1'
#
loop_
_entity.id
_entity.type
_entity.pdbx_description
1 polymer ?
#
loop_
_entity_poly.entity_id
_entity_poly.type
_entity_poly.pdbx_seq_one_letter_code
_entity_poly.pdbx_strand_id
1 'polypeptide(L)'
;MQITCSDIDFEESASTTFKDARYNPNDCLAFIAFVESVHDSDYDSDCDDEFTNEQKVEFLTKSSSEWYLDSGYSRHMTRDKTFFTSLEDYNGGIVAFGDRSLAHVKGKGSIYVLSCPRLDGVMYVDGLTENLLSISQIYDKDHRVNFCQDLCEVVNKEKKVVITRHSTIDNYYAINPNSRTPLVCSREKLDPIELWHRRLGHIIYRDLVHLVNIKKVRGIPRLSGELKAICGKCMKGKQTKSSHKKVKKIRTTSPLNLLHMDLMGPMHTKSRSGKRYVLVVVDDFSRYSFIVNVNGSILDRKSMGEDLFWAIRGGGGASFGVILSYKIKLVRVPEIVTVFRVEKTLAQNATDIAYQWQHITDKIDNDLFNRLLLQPITVKNDNGSAKAEKSTKTVKVSFTSLFLGDATRLISVMNKDFPELGLKKEDCIEMSWIESVLYWANFDNGTSVNVLLNRTPESVKFLKRKSDYVQKPISKDGLEGLWKKIIELGKAGMIQYSVTWQEEGTEADKMYVNSMRELYSYMTPYVSKSPRGSYLNYRDIDIGISHNGKDSYQEGKVYGVKYFMNNFDRLVKVKTAVDPQNFFRYEQSIPPLPY
;
A
#
# COMPACT_ATOMS: atom_id res chain seq x y z
N MET A 1 11.53 -39.49 -47.09
CA MET A 1 10.89 -40.48 -46.20
C MET A 1 10.08 -39.68 -45.18
N GLN A 2 8.78 -39.52 -45.46
CA GLN A 2 7.80 -38.94 -44.54
C GLN A 2 7.68 -39.87 -43.32
N ILE A 3 7.69 -39.30 -42.12
CA ILE A 3 7.07 -39.94 -40.96
C ILE A 3 5.93 -39.03 -40.56
N THR A 4 4.74 -39.50 -40.89
CA THR A 4 3.43 -38.96 -40.54
C THR A 4 3.23 -39.09 -39.04
N CYS A 5 2.84 -38.00 -38.38
CA CYS A 5 2.34 -38.02 -37.00
C CYS A 5 0.82 -38.27 -37.08
N SER A 6 0.45 -39.53 -37.33
CA SER A 6 -0.89 -40.04 -37.05
C SER A 6 -0.79 -40.93 -35.81
N ASP A 7 -1.84 -40.88 -34.99
CA ASP A 7 -2.10 -41.79 -33.88
C ASP A 7 -1.39 -41.44 -32.56
N ILE A 8 -1.84 -40.34 -31.95
CA ILE A 8 -2.01 -40.30 -30.49
C ILE A 8 -3.50 -40.08 -30.26
N ASP A 9 -4.14 -41.13 -29.77
CA ASP A 9 -5.55 -41.19 -29.42
C ASP A 9 -5.94 -39.99 -28.55
N PHE A 10 -6.81 -39.14 -29.13
CA PHE A 10 -7.58 -38.17 -28.38
C PHE A 10 -8.66 -38.94 -27.61
N GLU A 11 -8.32 -39.44 -26.42
CA GLU A 11 -9.36 -39.70 -25.44
C GLU A 11 -9.98 -38.36 -25.04
N GLU A 12 -11.20 -38.20 -25.50
CA GLU A 12 -12.16 -37.15 -25.19
C GLU A 12 -12.54 -37.21 -23.70
N SER A 13 -11.62 -36.85 -22.79
CA SER A 13 -11.98 -36.57 -21.40
C SER A 13 -12.48 -35.12 -21.31
N ALA A 14 -13.71 -34.94 -21.80
CA ALA A 14 -14.50 -33.75 -21.59
C ALA A 14 -14.58 -33.38 -20.09
N SER A 15 -14.57 -32.08 -19.81
CA SER A 15 -15.49 -31.50 -18.80
C SER A 15 -15.48 -32.12 -17.38
N THR A 16 -14.33 -32.24 -16.71
CA THR A 16 -14.30 -32.62 -15.28
C THR A 16 -13.48 -31.71 -14.35
N THR A 17 -12.91 -30.61 -14.84
CA THR A 17 -12.33 -29.58 -13.97
C THR A 17 -13.41 -28.61 -13.51
N PHE A 18 -13.78 -28.69 -12.22
CA PHE A 18 -14.84 -27.97 -11.47
C PHE A 18 -16.25 -28.59 -11.40
N LYS A 19 -16.43 -29.90 -11.62
CA LYS A 19 -17.71 -30.56 -11.26
C LYS A 19 -17.84 -31.00 -9.79
N ASP A 20 -16.72 -31.15 -9.06
CA ASP A 20 -16.75 -31.53 -7.64
C ASP A 20 -16.61 -30.36 -6.65
N ALA A 21 -16.60 -29.12 -7.15
CA ALA A 21 -16.87 -27.96 -6.33
C ALA A 21 -18.37 -27.68 -6.40
N ARG A 22 -19.10 -27.87 -5.30
CA ARG A 22 -20.46 -27.31 -5.13
C ARG A 22 -20.38 -25.78 -4.99
N TYR A 23 -19.86 -25.13 -6.02
CA TYR A 23 -19.82 -23.69 -6.19
C TYR A 23 -19.74 -23.42 -7.70
N ASN A 24 -20.90 -23.20 -8.30
CA ASN A 24 -21.01 -22.73 -9.67
C ASN A 24 -20.63 -21.23 -9.65
N PRO A 25 -19.66 -20.77 -10.45
CA PRO A 25 -19.37 -19.33 -10.58
C PRO A 25 -20.61 -18.50 -10.98
N ASN A 26 -21.62 -19.13 -11.57
CA ASN A 26 -22.91 -18.52 -11.91
C ASN A 26 -23.86 -18.38 -10.70
N ASP A 27 -23.53 -18.92 -9.51
CA ASP A 27 -24.34 -18.75 -8.28
C ASP A 27 -24.04 -17.41 -7.55
N CYS A 28 -23.19 -16.55 -8.13
CA CYS A 28 -22.91 -15.20 -7.62
C CYS A 28 -23.35 -14.17 -8.64
N LEU A 29 -24.26 -13.29 -8.22
CA LEU A 29 -24.88 -12.27 -9.07
C LEU A 29 -23.89 -11.24 -9.62
N ALA A 30 -22.66 -11.18 -9.15
CA ALA A 30 -21.62 -10.41 -9.81
C ALA A 30 -20.22 -10.79 -9.32
N PHE A 31 -19.36 -11.25 -10.23
CA PHE A 31 -17.92 -11.19 -10.04
C PHE A 31 -17.43 -9.90 -10.72
N ILE A 32 -17.48 -8.78 -9.99
CA ILE A 32 -17.00 -7.50 -10.49
C ILE A 32 -15.48 -7.50 -10.32
N ALA A 33 -14.70 -7.50 -11.40
CA ALA A 33 -13.23 -7.47 -11.37
C ALA A 33 -12.64 -6.29 -12.18
N PHE A 34 -11.50 -5.78 -11.68
CA PHE A 34 -10.58 -4.76 -12.23
C PHE A 34 -10.93 -3.27 -12.18
N VAL A 35 -9.84 -2.50 -12.17
CA VAL A 35 -9.63 -1.14 -11.64
C VAL A 35 -9.88 -0.07 -12.69
N GLU A 36 -10.68 0.94 -12.37
CA GLU A 36 -10.60 2.23 -13.06
C GLU A 36 -9.94 3.27 -12.17
N SER A 37 -9.04 4.05 -12.76
CA SER A 37 -8.62 5.34 -12.24
C SER A 37 -9.81 6.31 -12.34
N VAL A 38 -10.20 6.90 -11.21
CA VAL A 38 -11.03 8.10 -11.25
C VAL A 38 -10.16 9.22 -11.83
N HIS A 39 -10.54 9.74 -12.99
CA HIS A 39 -10.14 11.06 -13.46
C HIS A 39 -11.14 12.05 -12.87
N ASP A 40 -10.70 12.84 -11.90
CA ASP A 40 -11.36 14.11 -11.57
C ASP A 40 -10.98 15.11 -12.67
N SER A 41 -11.81 15.21 -13.70
CA SER A 41 -11.85 16.42 -14.52
C SER A 41 -12.95 17.30 -13.93
N ASP A 42 -12.56 18.15 -12.96
CA ASP A 42 -13.13 19.47 -12.66
C ASP A 42 -12.76 19.89 -11.23
N TYR A 43 -11.48 20.20 -11.01
CA TYR A 43 -11.07 21.11 -9.93
C TYR A 43 -10.01 22.06 -10.47
N ASP A 44 -10.41 23.34 -10.53
CA ASP A 44 -9.56 24.48 -10.83
C ASP A 44 -8.41 24.61 -9.82
N SER A 45 -7.33 25.15 -10.33
CA SER A 45 -6.01 25.34 -9.74
C SER A 45 -5.97 25.98 -8.34
N ASP A 46 -5.09 25.44 -7.48
CA ASP A 46 -4.04 26.19 -6.77
C ASP A 46 -3.69 25.51 -5.44
N CYS A 47 -2.61 24.73 -5.41
CA CYS A 47 -1.66 24.68 -4.28
C CYS A 47 -0.54 23.66 -4.55
N ASP A 48 0.66 24.19 -4.79
CA ASP A 48 1.93 23.48 -4.73
C ASP A 48 2.24 23.11 -3.27
N ASP A 49 2.59 21.85 -3.01
CA ASP A 49 3.55 21.48 -1.96
C ASP A 49 4.03 20.02 -2.16
N GLU A 50 5.21 19.86 -2.77
CA GLU A 50 6.01 18.64 -2.71
C GLU A 50 6.83 18.66 -1.41
N PHE A 51 6.84 17.58 -0.61
CA PHE A 51 8.09 17.09 -0.01
C PHE A 51 8.06 15.60 0.37
N THR A 52 9.21 15.00 0.07
CA THR A 52 9.65 13.61 0.09
C THR A 52 9.70 12.87 1.44
N ASN A 53 9.46 11.56 1.37
CA ASN A 53 9.73 10.53 2.39
C ASN A 53 11.22 10.23 2.65
N GLU A 54 11.60 9.97 3.91
CA GLU A 54 12.73 9.08 4.25
C GLU A 54 12.54 8.36 5.62
N GLN A 55 12.14 7.08 5.51
CA GLN A 55 12.56 5.84 6.20
C GLN A 55 12.47 5.61 7.73
N LYS A 56 11.92 4.41 8.03
CA LYS A 56 11.88 3.62 9.28
C LYS A 56 13.25 3.04 9.68
N VAL A 57 13.53 2.97 10.99
CA VAL A 57 14.03 1.78 11.71
C VAL A 57 13.60 1.90 13.19
N GLU A 58 12.98 0.86 13.74
CA GLU A 58 12.72 0.70 15.18
C GLU A 58 13.22 -0.70 15.61
N PHE A 59 13.83 -0.78 16.80
CA PHE A 59 13.56 -1.74 17.89
C PHE A 59 14.81 -1.93 18.77
N LEU A 60 14.68 -1.66 20.08
CA LEU A 60 14.87 -2.64 21.17
C LEU A 60 14.82 -2.00 22.59
N THR A 61 14.08 -2.68 23.47
CA THR A 61 14.18 -2.76 24.95
C THR A 61 13.54 -1.69 25.86
N LYS A 62 12.72 -2.19 26.80
CA LYS A 62 12.25 -1.53 28.02
C LYS A 62 13.45 -1.15 28.93
N SER A 63 13.73 0.14 29.03
CA SER A 63 14.25 0.79 30.24
C SER A 63 13.52 2.12 30.38
N SER A 64 13.10 2.52 31.60
CA SER A 64 12.49 3.85 31.80
C SER A 64 13.57 4.90 31.54
N SER A 65 13.51 5.51 30.35
CA SER A 65 14.41 6.59 29.94
C SER A 65 13.92 7.96 30.38
N GLU A 66 12.94 8.03 31.29
CA GLU A 66 12.26 9.27 31.66
C GLU A 66 13.06 10.07 32.69
N TRP A 67 12.96 11.40 32.59
CA TRP A 67 13.60 12.38 33.47
C TRP A 67 12.54 13.21 34.19
N TYR A 68 12.52 13.22 35.50
CA TYR A 68 11.51 13.93 36.30
C TYR A 68 12.03 15.26 36.81
N LEU A 69 11.22 16.32 36.71
CA LEU A 69 11.52 17.62 37.32
C LEU A 69 11.09 17.62 38.78
N ASP A 70 12.02 18.00 39.67
CA ASP A 70 11.76 18.04 41.11
C ASP A 70 12.41 19.27 41.76
N SER A 71 11.65 19.94 42.63
CA SER A 71 12.08 21.09 43.41
C SER A 71 12.79 20.71 44.70
N GLY A 72 12.66 19.45 45.14
CA GLY A 72 13.30 18.91 46.35
C GLY A 72 14.77 18.53 46.20
N TYR A 73 15.31 18.55 44.98
CA TYR A 73 16.68 18.14 44.71
C TYR A 73 17.60 19.31 44.40
N SER A 74 18.78 19.31 45.01
CA SER A 74 19.78 20.37 44.83
C SER A 74 20.66 20.18 43.59
N ARG A 75 20.64 18.97 42.97
CA ARG A 75 21.48 18.64 41.81
C ARG A 75 20.77 17.74 40.80
N HIS A 76 21.10 17.87 39.51
CA HIS A 76 20.74 16.92 38.44
C HIS A 76 21.45 15.58 38.66
N MET A 77 20.72 14.46 38.58
CA MET A 77 21.26 13.12 38.85
C MET A 77 20.70 12.07 37.89
N THR A 78 21.52 11.10 37.50
CA THR A 78 21.08 9.94 36.71
C THR A 78 21.82 8.68 37.11
N ARG A 79 21.14 7.55 36.92
CA ARG A 79 21.68 6.19 37.09
C ARG A 79 22.29 5.61 35.82
N ASP A 80 22.10 6.25 34.67
CA ASP A 80 22.48 5.68 33.38
C ASP A 80 23.67 6.44 32.80
N LYS A 81 24.82 5.74 32.69
CA LYS A 81 26.05 6.31 32.14
C LYS A 81 25.92 6.66 30.65
N THR A 82 24.97 6.07 29.93
CA THR A 82 24.81 6.27 28.48
C THR A 82 24.34 7.68 28.12
N PHE A 83 23.76 8.44 29.06
CA PHE A 83 23.37 9.84 28.83
C PHE A 83 24.56 10.82 28.82
N PHE A 84 25.73 10.41 29.30
CA PHE A 84 26.88 11.30 29.42
C PHE A 84 27.67 11.42 28.11
N THR A 85 27.84 12.67 27.68
CA THR A 85 28.75 13.04 26.58
C THR A 85 30.18 13.26 27.07
N SER A 86 30.32 13.61 28.35
CA SER A 86 31.58 13.59 29.09
C SER A 86 31.28 13.11 30.50
N LEU A 87 32.05 12.14 31.00
CA LEU A 87 31.93 11.63 32.37
C LEU A 87 33.33 11.50 32.95
N GLU A 88 33.56 12.18 34.07
CA GLU A 88 34.77 12.07 34.85
C GLU A 88 34.46 11.34 36.14
N ASP A 89 35.38 10.47 36.57
CA ASP A 89 35.28 9.83 37.88
C ASP A 89 35.36 10.92 38.95
N TYR A 90 34.34 10.97 39.79
CA TYR A 90 34.17 12.02 40.78
C TYR A 90 33.69 11.39 42.08
N ASN A 91 34.53 11.43 43.11
CA ASN A 91 34.19 10.93 44.43
C ASN A 91 33.41 12.00 45.20
N GLY A 92 32.15 12.19 44.79
CA GLY A 92 31.30 13.31 45.21
C GLY A 92 30.61 13.15 46.56
N GLY A 93 31.02 12.16 47.37
CA GLY A 93 30.39 11.85 48.65
C GLY A 93 29.11 11.03 48.53
N ILE A 94 28.28 11.10 49.57
CA ILE A 94 27.04 10.33 49.72
C ILE A 94 25.83 11.28 49.62
N VAL A 95 24.85 10.93 48.80
CA VAL A 95 23.54 11.58 48.70
C VAL A 95 22.55 10.83 49.57
N ALA A 96 21.79 11.55 50.40
CA ALA A 96 20.69 10.99 51.18
C ALA A 96 19.36 11.21 50.46
N PHE A 97 18.56 10.16 50.33
CA PHE A 97 17.23 10.21 49.73
C PHE A 97 16.15 10.50 50.79
N GLY A 98 14.94 10.85 50.35
CA GLY A 98 13.82 11.16 51.24
C GLY A 98 13.40 10.01 52.17
N ASP A 99 13.77 8.77 51.82
CA ASP A 99 13.56 7.56 52.62
C ASP A 99 14.71 7.25 53.61
N ARG A 100 15.70 8.16 53.72
CA ARG A 100 16.95 8.05 54.50
C ARG A 100 17.95 7.01 54.00
N SER A 101 17.73 6.43 52.82
CA SER A 101 18.75 5.61 52.17
C SER A 101 19.88 6.49 51.60
N LEU A 102 21.07 5.91 51.48
CA LEU A 102 22.31 6.61 51.16
C LEU A 102 22.90 6.03 49.86
N ALA A 103 23.22 6.86 48.87
CA ALA A 103 23.90 6.44 47.64
C ALA A 103 25.16 7.25 47.34
N HIS A 104 26.14 6.58 46.74
CA HIS A 104 27.42 7.20 46.38
C HIS A 104 27.38 7.87 45.01
N VAL A 105 27.85 9.10 44.95
CA VAL A 105 28.14 9.78 43.69
C VAL A 105 29.45 9.21 43.14
N LYS A 106 29.38 8.59 41.96
CA LYS A 106 30.53 7.91 41.34
C LYS A 106 31.15 8.71 40.21
N GLY A 107 30.44 9.68 39.64
CA GLY A 107 30.93 10.46 38.52
C GLY A 107 30.21 11.78 38.37
N LYS A 108 30.82 12.70 37.64
CA LYS A 108 30.26 14.01 37.30
C LYS A 108 30.53 14.31 35.84
N GLY A 109 29.56 14.87 35.15
CA GLY A 109 29.70 15.02 33.70
C GLY A 109 28.67 15.93 33.06
N SER A 110 28.72 15.98 31.73
CA SER A 110 27.77 16.70 30.89
C SER A 110 26.90 15.74 30.11
N ILE A 111 25.59 15.98 30.13
CA ILE A 111 24.62 15.17 29.37
C ILE A 111 23.91 16.02 28.31
N TYR A 112 23.39 15.32 27.30
CA TYR A 112 22.46 15.89 26.33
C TYR A 112 21.13 15.14 26.43
N VAL A 113 20.07 15.83 26.86
CA VAL A 113 18.72 15.29 26.87
C VAL A 113 17.96 15.90 25.69
N LEU A 114 17.26 15.06 24.92
CA LEU A 114 16.49 15.53 23.77
C LEU A 114 15.49 16.61 24.21
N SER A 115 15.47 17.74 23.50
CA SER A 115 14.66 18.92 23.85
C SER A 115 15.06 19.63 25.16
N CYS A 116 16.31 19.49 25.62
CA CYS A 116 16.91 20.31 26.68
C CYS A 116 18.26 20.91 26.25
N PRO A 117 18.65 22.10 26.75
CA PRO A 117 20.01 22.58 26.61
C PRO A 117 21.00 21.64 27.32
N ARG A 118 22.27 21.62 26.87
CA ARG A 118 23.33 20.82 27.50
C ARG A 118 23.37 21.07 29.01
N LEU A 119 23.26 20.00 29.79
CA LEU A 119 23.31 20.07 31.25
C LEU A 119 24.70 19.66 31.71
N ASP A 120 25.40 20.62 32.32
CA ASP A 120 26.74 20.42 32.87
C ASP A 120 26.70 20.20 34.38
N GLY A 121 27.60 19.35 34.87
CA GLY A 121 27.74 19.05 36.29
C GLY A 121 26.68 18.10 36.84
N VAL A 122 26.11 17.26 35.96
CA VAL A 122 25.17 16.19 36.33
C VAL A 122 25.92 15.10 37.07
N MET A 123 25.35 14.60 38.16
CA MET A 123 25.95 13.57 39.00
C MET A 123 25.49 12.18 38.57
N TYR A 124 26.45 11.28 38.39
CA TYR A 124 26.19 9.87 38.20
C TYR A 124 26.11 9.19 39.58
N VAL A 125 24.93 8.68 39.92
CA VAL A 125 24.64 8.06 41.22
C VAL A 125 24.17 6.64 40.99
N ASP A 126 24.97 5.69 41.46
CA ASP A 126 24.64 4.27 41.36
C ASP A 126 23.68 3.88 42.49
N GLY A 127 22.52 3.30 42.14
CA GLY A 127 21.42 3.03 43.08
C GLY A 127 20.26 4.03 43.05
N LEU A 128 20.29 5.04 42.18
CA LEU A 128 19.15 5.94 41.94
C LEU A 128 18.03 5.21 41.18
N THR A 129 16.77 5.37 41.62
CA THR A 129 15.61 4.70 41.00
C THR A 129 15.18 5.35 39.69
N GLU A 130 15.08 6.69 39.66
CA GLU A 130 14.64 7.48 38.50
C GLU A 130 15.62 8.61 38.16
N ASN A 131 15.63 9.10 36.91
CA ASN A 131 16.50 10.22 36.52
C ASN A 131 15.88 11.56 36.92
N LEU A 132 16.66 12.48 37.48
CA LEU A 132 16.14 13.67 38.14
C LEU A 132 16.75 14.96 37.60
N LEU A 133 15.89 15.95 37.36
CA LEU A 133 16.25 17.32 37.05
C LEU A 133 15.92 18.26 38.20
N SER A 134 16.96 18.87 38.78
CA SER A 134 16.80 19.91 39.81
C SER A 134 16.26 21.19 39.20
N ILE A 135 15.12 21.67 39.71
CA ILE A 135 14.56 22.98 39.32
C ILE A 135 15.48 24.12 39.79
N SER A 136 16.10 23.99 40.97
CA SER A 136 17.00 25.02 41.50
C SER A 136 18.21 25.25 40.59
N GLN A 137 18.82 24.19 40.07
CA GLN A 137 19.95 24.34 39.13
C GLN A 137 19.54 24.88 37.75
N ILE A 138 18.29 24.66 37.34
CA ILE A 138 17.75 25.28 36.12
C ILE A 138 17.59 26.79 36.35
N TYR A 139 17.09 27.18 37.52
CA TYR A 139 16.95 28.59 37.91
C TYR A 139 18.29 29.33 37.99
N ASP A 140 19.31 28.70 38.57
CA ASP A 140 20.67 29.25 38.73
C ASP A 140 21.38 29.56 37.39
N LYS A 141 20.87 29.04 36.27
CA LYS A 141 21.39 29.30 34.92
C LYS A 141 20.57 30.34 34.14
N ASP A 142 19.89 31.26 34.81
CA ASP A 142 19.05 32.31 34.22
C ASP A 142 17.86 31.79 33.38
N HIS A 143 17.30 30.63 33.76
CA HIS A 143 16.06 30.11 33.16
C HIS A 143 14.88 30.27 34.12
N ARG A 144 13.70 30.60 33.58
CA ARG A 144 12.45 30.66 34.36
C ARG A 144 11.63 29.40 34.14
N VAL A 145 11.08 28.86 35.22
CA VAL A 145 10.17 27.71 35.16
C VAL A 145 8.76 28.19 35.50
N ASN A 146 7.82 28.02 34.59
CA ASN A 146 6.42 28.37 34.74
C ASN A 146 5.59 27.10 34.89
N PHE A 147 4.71 27.07 35.88
CA PHE A 147 3.74 25.99 36.08
C PHE A 147 2.33 26.51 35.79
N CYS A 148 1.62 25.83 34.90
CA CYS A 148 0.19 25.96 34.64
C CYS A 148 -0.50 24.62 34.96
N GLN A 149 -1.83 24.60 35.02
CA GLN A 149 -2.61 23.50 35.61
C GLN A 149 -2.30 22.10 35.03
N ASP A 150 -1.86 22.03 33.78
CA ASP A 150 -1.50 20.81 33.06
C ASP A 150 -0.17 20.93 32.30
N LEU A 151 0.63 21.98 32.56
CA LEU A 151 1.80 22.34 31.73
C LEU A 151 2.95 22.94 32.56
N CYS A 152 4.16 22.42 32.38
CA CYS A 152 5.42 23.01 32.85
C CYS A 152 6.23 23.51 31.67
N GLU A 153 6.63 24.78 31.72
CA GLU A 153 7.48 25.41 30.71
C GLU A 153 8.77 25.97 31.31
N VAL A 154 9.90 25.67 30.69
CA VAL A 154 11.19 26.31 31.00
C VAL A 154 11.51 27.30 29.89
N VAL A 155 11.76 28.54 30.27
CA VAL A 155 12.01 29.66 29.36
C VAL A 155 13.43 30.18 29.61
N ASN A 156 14.21 30.35 28.55
CA ASN A 156 15.55 30.90 28.66
C ASN A 156 15.55 32.43 28.82
N LYS A 157 16.73 33.00 29.08
CA LYS A 157 16.94 34.46 29.20
C LYS A 157 16.46 35.30 27.99
N GLU A 158 16.33 34.68 26.82
CA GLU A 158 15.86 35.31 25.57
C GLU A 158 14.33 35.23 25.42
N LYS A 159 13.61 34.82 26.48
CA LYS A 159 12.15 34.58 26.50
C LYS A 159 11.69 33.48 25.55
N LYS A 160 12.60 32.59 25.11
CA LYS A 160 12.26 31.46 24.27
C LYS A 160 11.98 30.24 25.15
N VAL A 161 10.85 29.57 24.90
CA VAL A 161 10.51 28.31 25.55
C VAL A 161 11.51 27.24 25.08
N VAL A 162 12.23 26.67 26.04
CA VAL A 162 13.24 25.63 25.80
C VAL A 162 12.74 24.24 26.17
N ILE A 163 11.76 24.15 27.08
CA ILE A 163 11.10 22.89 27.48
C ILE A 163 9.61 23.18 27.67
N THR A 164 8.72 22.35 27.13
CA THR A 164 7.26 22.37 27.35
C THR A 164 6.81 20.94 27.64
N ARG A 165 6.16 20.69 28.78
CA ARG A 165 5.71 19.33 29.17
C ARG A 165 4.39 19.34 29.90
N HIS A 166 3.53 18.36 29.59
CA HIS A 166 2.27 18.15 30.28
C HIS A 166 2.44 17.27 31.53
N SER A 167 1.57 17.44 32.53
CA SER A 167 1.57 16.58 33.73
C SER A 167 1.19 15.13 33.35
N THR A 168 1.83 14.17 34.02
CA THR A 168 1.51 12.75 33.89
C THR A 168 0.31 12.36 34.77
N ILE A 169 -0.23 11.15 34.60
CA ILE A 169 -1.39 10.62 35.36
C ILE A 169 -1.21 10.74 36.88
N ASP A 170 0.05 10.73 37.36
CA ASP A 170 0.41 10.81 38.78
C ASP A 170 0.84 12.23 39.23
N ASN A 171 0.50 13.29 38.47
CA ASN A 171 0.80 14.70 38.74
C ASN A 171 2.31 15.09 38.74
N TYR A 172 3.20 14.24 38.20
CA TYR A 172 4.61 14.58 38.00
C TYR A 172 4.87 15.14 36.60
N TYR A 173 5.90 15.99 36.47
CA TYR A 173 6.38 16.51 35.18
C TYR A 173 7.59 15.68 34.70
N ALA A 174 7.39 14.89 33.63
CA ALA A 174 8.40 13.99 33.08
C ALA A 174 8.83 14.41 31.65
N ILE A 175 10.12 14.29 31.37
CA ILE A 175 10.72 14.45 30.04
C ILE A 175 11.06 13.06 29.53
N ASN A 176 10.36 12.64 28.47
CA ASN A 176 10.73 11.45 27.72
C ASN A 176 11.65 11.84 26.54
N PRO A 177 12.94 11.45 26.55
CA PRO A 177 13.90 11.79 25.50
C PRO A 177 13.59 11.12 24.16
N ASN A 178 12.67 10.15 24.12
CA ASN A 178 12.22 9.49 22.89
C ASN A 178 10.90 10.06 22.33
N SER A 179 10.27 11.02 23.03
CA SER A 179 9.07 11.70 22.52
C SER A 179 9.47 12.84 21.58
N ARG A 180 9.07 12.74 20.30
CA ARG A 180 9.32 13.78 19.28
C ARG A 180 8.47 15.03 19.56
N THR A 181 9.11 16.10 20.03
CA THR A 181 8.64 17.50 19.92
C THR A 181 9.76 18.35 19.27
N PRO A 182 9.42 19.48 18.61
CA PRO A 182 10.10 19.95 17.41
C PRO A 182 11.52 20.49 17.65
N LEU A 183 12.46 20.05 16.80
CA LEU A 183 13.88 20.38 16.82
C LEU A 183 14.15 21.88 16.62
N VAL A 184 14.89 22.49 17.56
CA VAL A 184 15.62 23.74 17.32
C VAL A 184 16.97 23.37 16.68
N CYS A 185 17.16 23.72 15.41
CA CYS A 185 18.34 23.39 14.62
C CYS A 185 19.50 24.40 14.85
N SER A 186 20.68 23.91 15.25
CA SER A 186 21.94 24.67 15.19
C SER A 186 22.47 24.68 13.75
N ARG A 187 22.62 25.87 13.15
CA ARG A 187 23.11 26.03 11.76
C ARG A 187 24.64 26.00 11.68
N GLU A 188 25.18 25.02 10.96
CA GLU A 188 26.48 25.14 10.32
C GLU A 188 26.32 26.03 9.07
N LYS A 189 27.16 27.06 8.89
CA LYS A 189 27.08 27.99 7.74
C LYS A 189 27.63 27.32 6.48
N LEU A 190 26.77 26.68 5.70
CA LEU A 190 27.06 26.26 4.33
C LEU A 190 27.29 27.49 3.43
N ASP A 191 28.22 27.36 2.48
CA ASP A 191 28.42 28.33 1.39
C ASP A 191 27.08 28.62 0.68
N PRO A 192 26.72 29.90 0.43
CA PRO A 192 25.41 30.24 -0.14
C PRO A 192 25.14 29.58 -1.50
N ILE A 193 26.14 29.43 -2.36
CA ILE A 193 25.97 28.78 -3.67
C ILE A 193 25.67 27.29 -3.46
N GLU A 194 26.43 26.62 -2.60
CA GLU A 194 26.21 25.20 -2.28
C GLU A 194 24.86 24.97 -1.57
N LEU A 195 24.45 25.89 -0.69
CA LEU A 195 23.18 25.84 0.00
C LEU A 195 22.00 25.92 -0.98
N TRP A 196 22.03 26.90 -1.89
CA TRP A 196 20.95 27.10 -2.87
C TRP A 196 20.97 26.06 -3.99
N HIS A 197 22.15 25.59 -4.39
CA HIS A 197 22.28 24.43 -5.27
C HIS A 197 21.52 23.23 -4.70
N ARG A 198 21.71 22.90 -3.42
CA ARG A 198 20.99 21.78 -2.77
C ARG A 198 19.49 22.05 -2.62
N ARG A 199 19.10 23.26 -2.22
CA ARG A 199 17.69 23.62 -2.03
C ARG A 199 16.88 23.58 -3.32
N LEU A 200 17.50 23.91 -4.45
CA LEU A 200 16.85 23.90 -5.77
C LEU A 200 17.11 22.60 -6.52
N GLY A 201 17.09 21.46 -5.81
CA GLY A 201 17.16 20.13 -6.43
C GLY A 201 18.46 19.84 -7.17
N HIS A 202 19.57 20.43 -6.73
CA HIS A 202 20.88 20.30 -7.36
C HIS A 202 20.97 20.81 -8.81
N ILE A 203 20.32 21.94 -9.10
CA ILE A 203 20.48 22.68 -10.36
C ILE A 203 21.94 22.98 -10.71
N ILE A 204 22.31 23.00 -11.99
CA ILE A 204 23.69 23.29 -12.43
C ILE A 204 24.13 24.65 -11.86
N TYR A 205 25.31 24.70 -11.22
CA TYR A 205 25.78 25.89 -10.51
C TYR A 205 25.80 27.16 -11.39
N ARG A 206 26.14 27.03 -12.68
CA ARG A 206 26.12 28.15 -13.64
C ARG A 206 24.70 28.69 -13.84
N ASP A 207 23.73 27.79 -14.02
CA ASP A 207 22.35 28.15 -14.30
C ASP A 207 21.69 28.73 -13.05
N LEU A 208 22.06 28.25 -11.86
CA LEU A 208 21.67 28.85 -10.58
C LEU A 208 22.09 30.32 -10.49
N VAL A 209 23.38 30.61 -10.75
CA VAL A 209 23.88 31.99 -10.71
C VAL A 209 23.23 32.84 -11.81
N HIS A 210 23.02 32.28 -13.00
CA HIS A 210 22.32 32.96 -14.08
C HIS A 210 20.87 33.33 -13.70
N LEU A 211 20.09 32.37 -13.17
CA LEU A 211 18.71 32.53 -12.73
C LEU A 211 18.54 33.61 -11.65
N VAL A 212 19.48 33.65 -10.70
CA VAL A 212 19.50 34.68 -9.65
C VAL A 212 19.84 36.06 -10.23
N ASN A 213 20.79 36.12 -11.18
CA ASN A 213 21.22 37.37 -11.79
C ASN A 213 20.17 37.99 -12.74
N ILE A 214 19.38 37.19 -13.45
CA ILE A 214 18.27 37.68 -14.27
C ILE A 214 17.03 38.10 -13.44
N LYS A 215 17.11 38.04 -12.11
CA LYS A 215 16.08 38.44 -11.13
C LYS A 215 14.70 37.77 -11.34
N LYS A 216 14.66 36.60 -11.96
CA LYS A 216 13.41 35.85 -12.19
C LYS A 216 12.95 35.04 -10.98
N VAL A 217 13.82 34.85 -9.98
CA VAL A 217 13.51 34.11 -8.75
C VAL A 217 13.54 35.08 -7.56
N ARG A 218 12.41 35.20 -6.85
CA ARG A 218 12.29 36.04 -5.64
C ARG A 218 12.80 35.26 -4.41
N GLY A 219 13.42 35.97 -3.47
CA GLY A 219 13.83 35.41 -2.16
C GLY A 219 15.21 34.74 -2.09
N ILE A 220 15.96 34.70 -3.20
CA ILE A 220 17.34 34.20 -3.21
C ILE A 220 18.33 35.39 -3.14
N PRO A 221 19.30 35.40 -2.20
CA PRO A 221 20.33 36.43 -2.14
C PRO A 221 21.21 36.40 -3.39
N ARG A 222 21.81 37.53 -3.78
CA ARG A 222 22.77 37.54 -4.88
C ARG A 222 23.91 36.56 -4.58
N LEU A 223 24.16 35.67 -5.54
CA LEU A 223 25.17 34.64 -5.43
C LEU A 223 26.43 35.08 -6.19
N SER A 224 27.56 35.21 -5.49
CA SER A 224 28.85 35.57 -6.07
C SER A 224 29.96 34.73 -5.44
N GLY A 225 30.75 34.03 -6.25
CA GLY A 225 31.82 33.12 -5.80
C GLY A 225 32.33 32.22 -6.93
N GLU A 226 33.35 31.41 -6.64
CA GLU A 226 33.88 30.42 -7.60
C GLU A 226 32.87 29.30 -7.85
N LEU A 227 32.49 29.14 -9.12
CA LEU A 227 31.57 28.09 -9.54
C LEU A 227 32.28 26.75 -9.57
N LYS A 228 31.83 25.81 -8.74
CA LYS A 228 32.21 24.40 -8.90
C LYS A 228 31.71 23.91 -10.24
N ALA A 229 32.60 23.34 -11.05
CA ALA A 229 32.25 22.85 -12.38
C ALA A 229 31.23 21.70 -12.32
N ILE A 230 31.35 20.79 -11.34
CA ILE A 230 30.51 19.60 -11.24
C ILE A 230 30.22 19.23 -9.78
N CYS A 231 28.95 19.00 -9.46
CA CYS A 231 28.53 18.47 -8.16
C CYS A 231 28.75 16.95 -8.10
N GLY A 232 29.57 16.48 -7.16
CA GLY A 232 29.86 15.05 -7.01
C GLY A 232 28.65 14.17 -6.71
N LYS A 233 27.64 14.70 -5.99
CA LYS A 233 26.38 13.98 -5.73
C LYS A 233 25.52 13.87 -6.99
N CYS A 234 25.41 14.94 -7.78
CA CYS A 234 24.77 14.90 -9.09
C CYS A 234 25.45 13.92 -10.03
N MET A 235 26.78 13.92 -10.06
CA MET A 235 27.54 13.05 -10.95
C MET A 235 27.21 11.59 -10.68
N LYS A 236 27.16 11.18 -9.40
CA LYS A 236 26.78 9.82 -8.99
C LYS A 236 25.30 9.51 -9.27
N GLY A 237 24.39 10.45 -8.97
CA GLY A 237 22.95 10.25 -9.18
C GLY A 237 22.51 10.28 -10.65
N LYS A 238 23.23 11.00 -11.51
CA LYS A 238 22.99 11.10 -12.96
C LYS A 238 23.89 10.18 -13.77
N GLN A 239 24.71 9.34 -13.13
CA GLN A 239 25.52 8.34 -13.81
C GLN A 239 24.59 7.25 -14.35
N THR A 240 24.16 7.39 -15.61
CA THR A 240 23.40 6.35 -16.27
C THR A 240 24.35 5.24 -16.69
N LYS A 241 24.08 4.01 -16.23
CA LYS A 241 24.71 2.82 -16.81
C LYS A 241 24.34 2.83 -18.30
N SER A 242 25.34 2.69 -19.18
CA SER A 242 25.13 2.68 -20.62
C SER A 242 24.00 1.69 -20.95
N SER A 243 22.92 2.18 -21.54
CA SER A 243 21.78 1.35 -21.89
C SER A 243 22.23 0.25 -22.85
N HIS A 244 21.96 -1.01 -22.50
CA HIS A 244 22.22 -2.11 -23.41
C HIS A 244 21.34 -1.92 -24.64
N LYS A 245 21.94 -1.97 -25.83
CA LYS A 245 21.18 -1.87 -27.09
C LYS A 245 20.10 -2.96 -27.08
N LYS A 246 18.83 -2.57 -27.20
CA LYS A 246 17.70 -3.52 -27.30
C LYS A 246 17.98 -4.51 -28.43
N VAL A 247 18.07 -5.79 -28.09
CA VAL A 247 18.26 -6.85 -29.08
C VAL A 247 16.88 -7.18 -29.67
N LYS A 248 16.65 -6.82 -30.93
CA LYS A 248 15.33 -6.93 -31.60
C LYS A 248 14.95 -8.37 -32.04
N LYS A 249 15.80 -9.38 -31.82
CA LYS A 249 15.58 -10.77 -32.25
C LYS A 249 16.29 -11.76 -31.31
N ILE A 250 15.63 -12.87 -30.98
CA ILE A 250 16.27 -14.04 -30.37
C ILE A 250 17.33 -14.54 -31.36
N ARG A 251 18.59 -14.61 -30.93
CA ARG A 251 19.73 -14.99 -31.78
C ARG A 251 20.07 -16.47 -31.68
N THR A 252 19.46 -17.18 -30.75
CA THR A 252 19.69 -18.61 -30.48
C THR A 252 18.83 -19.48 -31.39
N THR A 253 19.34 -20.66 -31.74
CA THR A 253 18.70 -21.59 -32.69
C THR A 253 18.24 -22.90 -32.05
N SER A 254 18.66 -23.18 -30.82
CA SER A 254 18.24 -24.34 -30.04
C SER A 254 18.24 -24.06 -28.53
N PRO A 255 17.53 -24.85 -27.70
CA PRO A 255 17.62 -24.74 -26.25
C PRO A 255 19.07 -24.85 -25.76
N LEU A 256 19.38 -24.16 -24.67
CA LEU A 256 20.68 -24.10 -24.00
C LEU A 256 21.81 -23.40 -24.80
N ASN A 257 21.51 -22.81 -25.97
CA ASN A 257 22.51 -22.04 -26.70
C ASN A 257 22.98 -20.78 -25.95
N LEU A 258 22.08 -20.15 -25.19
CA LEU A 258 22.39 -18.99 -24.35
C LEU A 258 21.52 -19.02 -23.11
N LEU A 259 22.16 -18.99 -21.95
CA LEU A 259 21.49 -18.92 -20.66
C LEU A 259 21.73 -17.54 -20.05
N HIS A 260 20.67 -16.85 -19.68
CA HIS A 260 20.73 -15.67 -18.84
C HIS A 260 20.72 -16.12 -17.39
N MET A 261 21.83 -15.92 -16.69
CA MET A 261 22.00 -16.36 -15.32
C MET A 261 22.19 -15.13 -14.43
N ASP A 262 21.36 -15.00 -13.40
CA ASP A 262 21.47 -13.93 -12.42
C ASP A 262 21.58 -14.50 -11.01
N LEU A 263 22.54 -14.01 -10.24
CA LEU A 263 22.86 -14.48 -8.91
C LEU A 263 22.42 -13.44 -7.89
N MET A 264 21.28 -13.69 -7.25
CA MET A 264 20.74 -12.85 -6.20
C MET A 264 21.31 -13.24 -4.84
N GLY A 265 21.89 -12.27 -4.12
CA GLY A 265 22.38 -12.45 -2.75
C GLY A 265 23.56 -11.52 -2.44
N PRO A 266 24.09 -11.54 -1.20
CA PRO A 266 23.73 -12.42 -0.10
C PRO A 266 22.42 -11.99 0.59
N MET A 267 21.49 -12.93 0.71
CA MET A 267 20.27 -12.75 1.50
C MET A 267 20.57 -12.77 3.01
N HIS A 268 19.85 -11.96 3.79
CA HIS A 268 19.98 -11.91 5.25
C HIS A 268 19.66 -13.25 5.92
N THR A 269 18.70 -13.99 5.37
CA THR A 269 18.28 -15.31 5.86
C THR A 269 18.89 -16.42 5.01
N LYS A 270 19.56 -17.39 5.66
CA LYS A 270 20.14 -18.57 4.99
C LYS A 270 19.05 -19.56 4.57
N SER A 271 19.20 -20.22 3.43
CA SER A 271 18.40 -21.38 3.05
C SER A 271 18.70 -22.60 3.95
N ARG A 272 17.86 -23.64 3.86
CA ARG A 272 18.04 -24.89 4.64
C ARG A 272 19.39 -25.59 4.41
N SER A 273 20.01 -25.42 3.24
CA SER A 273 21.36 -25.94 2.92
C SER A 273 22.48 -24.93 3.24
N GLY A 274 22.18 -23.88 4.00
CA GLY A 274 23.12 -22.85 4.44
C GLY A 274 23.50 -21.82 3.37
N LYS A 275 22.80 -21.79 2.23
CA LYS A 275 23.13 -20.89 1.11
C LYS A 275 22.53 -19.50 1.33
N ARG A 276 23.23 -18.45 0.89
CA ARG A 276 22.76 -17.04 0.91
C ARG A 276 22.52 -16.48 -0.48
N TYR A 277 22.75 -17.29 -1.51
CA TYR A 277 22.64 -16.89 -2.90
C TYR A 277 21.64 -17.78 -3.62
N VAL A 278 20.84 -17.18 -4.50
CA VAL A 278 19.90 -17.85 -5.39
C VAL A 278 20.33 -17.56 -6.82
N LEU A 279 20.52 -18.60 -7.62
CA LEU A 279 20.85 -18.49 -9.03
C LEU A 279 19.58 -18.66 -9.85
N VAL A 280 19.16 -17.61 -10.54
CA VAL A 280 18.06 -17.64 -11.53
C VAL A 280 18.67 -17.94 -12.88
N VAL A 281 18.14 -18.94 -13.59
CA VAL A 281 18.60 -19.31 -14.93
C VAL A 281 17.41 -19.26 -15.88
N VAL A 282 17.55 -18.51 -16.97
CA VAL A 282 16.54 -18.39 -18.03
C VAL A 282 17.19 -18.79 -19.35
N ASP A 283 16.59 -19.75 -20.06
CA ASP A 283 17.02 -20.11 -21.40
C ASP A 283 16.56 -19.08 -22.44
N ASP A 284 17.50 -18.57 -23.25
CA ASP A 284 17.21 -17.53 -24.23
C ASP A 284 16.32 -18.01 -25.37
N PHE A 285 16.45 -19.28 -25.78
CA PHE A 285 15.72 -19.81 -26.93
C PHE A 285 14.27 -20.18 -26.57
N SER A 286 14.09 -21.02 -25.56
CA SER A 286 12.80 -21.58 -25.18
C SER A 286 11.97 -20.68 -24.25
N ARG A 287 12.60 -19.64 -23.67
CA ARG A 287 12.01 -18.80 -22.60
C ARG A 287 11.54 -19.59 -21.38
N TYR A 288 12.03 -20.81 -21.21
CA TYR A 288 11.53 -21.75 -20.22
C TYR A 288 12.08 -21.42 -18.82
N SER A 289 11.17 -21.36 -17.85
CA SER A 289 11.38 -21.06 -16.42
C SER A 289 10.43 -21.95 -15.57
N PHE A 290 10.77 -22.34 -14.34
CA PHE A 290 10.11 -23.47 -13.62
C PHE A 290 9.58 -23.15 -12.19
N ILE A 291 9.13 -24.07 -11.31
CA ILE A 291 8.76 -23.71 -9.89
C ILE A 291 9.85 -24.15 -8.93
N VAL A 292 10.28 -23.31 -7.98
CA VAL A 292 11.27 -23.70 -6.95
C VAL A 292 10.58 -24.05 -5.63
N ASN A 293 10.72 -25.30 -5.18
CA ASN A 293 10.20 -25.76 -3.88
C ASN A 293 11.10 -25.35 -2.70
N VAL A 294 10.72 -25.70 -1.46
CA VAL A 294 11.49 -25.38 -0.24
C VAL A 294 12.91 -25.95 -0.21
N ASN A 295 13.17 -26.99 -1.01
CA ASN A 295 14.46 -27.65 -1.15
C ASN A 295 15.29 -27.06 -2.30
N GLY A 296 14.77 -26.06 -3.01
CA GLY A 296 15.44 -25.47 -4.18
C GLY A 296 15.23 -26.26 -5.48
N SER A 297 14.39 -27.30 -5.48
CA SER A 297 14.13 -28.12 -6.66
C SER A 297 13.14 -27.44 -7.59
N ILE A 298 13.42 -27.54 -8.88
CA ILE A 298 12.58 -27.08 -9.96
C ILE A 298 11.50 -28.13 -10.29
N LEU A 299 10.22 -27.75 -10.25
CA LEU A 299 9.07 -28.63 -10.49
C LEU A 299 8.20 -28.14 -11.65
N ASP A 300 7.82 -29.07 -12.52
CA ASP A 300 6.76 -28.95 -13.53
C ASP A 300 5.46 -29.64 -13.05
N ARG A 301 4.37 -29.60 -13.84
CA ARG A 301 3.08 -30.20 -13.41
C ARG A 301 3.23 -31.67 -13.01
N LYS A 302 3.99 -32.45 -13.79
CA LYS A 302 4.18 -33.88 -13.56
C LYS A 302 4.92 -34.13 -12.26
N SER A 303 5.99 -33.39 -12.00
CA SER A 303 6.83 -33.56 -10.80
C SER A 303 6.28 -32.91 -9.53
N MET A 304 5.47 -31.86 -9.65
CA MET A 304 4.79 -31.24 -8.49
C MET A 304 3.55 -32.02 -8.03
N GLY A 305 2.96 -32.84 -8.91
CA GLY A 305 1.73 -33.58 -8.65
C GLY A 305 0.47 -32.71 -8.74
N GLU A 306 -0.69 -33.36 -8.86
CA GLU A 306 -1.96 -32.67 -9.12
C GLU A 306 -2.45 -31.82 -7.94
N ASP A 307 -2.13 -32.17 -6.71
CA ASP A 307 -2.56 -31.43 -5.52
C ASP A 307 -1.85 -30.07 -5.39
N LEU A 308 -0.53 -30.03 -5.59
CA LEU A 308 0.22 -28.78 -5.63
C LEU A 308 -0.17 -27.96 -6.86
N PHE A 309 -0.33 -28.60 -8.02
CA PHE A 309 -0.80 -27.94 -9.24
C PHE A 309 -2.21 -27.35 -9.10
N TRP A 310 -3.10 -27.98 -8.32
CA TRP A 310 -4.40 -27.43 -7.95
C TRP A 310 -4.24 -26.22 -7.02
N ALA A 311 -3.43 -26.33 -5.97
CA ALA A 311 -3.29 -25.29 -4.95
C ALA A 311 -2.75 -23.96 -5.51
N ILE A 312 -1.77 -24.00 -6.42
CA ILE A 312 -1.19 -22.78 -7.00
C ILE A 312 -2.12 -22.03 -7.97
N ARG A 313 -3.23 -22.65 -8.42
CA ARG A 313 -4.21 -22.08 -9.35
C ARG A 313 -5.42 -21.45 -8.65
N GLY A 314 -5.18 -20.79 -7.52
CA GLY A 314 -6.22 -20.06 -6.79
C GLY A 314 -5.94 -19.89 -5.30
N GLY A 315 -5.12 -20.76 -4.70
CA GLY A 315 -4.79 -20.74 -3.27
C GLY A 315 -3.75 -19.71 -2.82
N GLY A 316 -3.29 -18.83 -3.71
CA GLY A 316 -2.21 -17.89 -3.45
C GLY A 316 -0.83 -18.54 -3.54
N GLY A 317 -0.19 -18.45 -4.71
CA GLY A 317 1.08 -19.12 -5.01
C GLY A 317 2.20 -18.89 -3.99
N ALA A 318 2.24 -17.70 -3.39
CA ALA A 318 3.22 -17.32 -2.37
C ALA A 318 3.17 -18.19 -1.09
N SER A 319 2.09 -18.94 -0.87
CA SER A 319 2.00 -19.91 0.23
C SER A 319 2.71 -21.24 -0.05
N PHE A 320 3.02 -21.55 -1.32
CA PHE A 320 3.44 -22.89 -1.74
C PHE A 320 4.80 -22.92 -2.43
N GLY A 321 5.28 -21.79 -2.96
CA GLY A 321 6.60 -21.71 -3.59
C GLY A 321 6.79 -20.46 -4.45
N VAL A 322 7.91 -20.45 -5.19
CA VAL A 322 8.19 -19.40 -6.18
C VAL A 322 7.78 -19.90 -7.56
N ILE A 323 6.73 -19.32 -8.12
CA ILE A 323 6.25 -19.65 -9.48
C ILE A 323 7.07 -18.84 -10.48
N LEU A 324 7.86 -19.50 -11.35
CA LEU A 324 8.64 -18.78 -12.39
C LEU A 324 7.93 -18.72 -13.75
N SER A 325 6.97 -19.61 -14.06
CA SER A 325 6.20 -19.53 -15.32
C SER A 325 4.82 -20.17 -15.24
N TYR A 326 3.97 -19.83 -16.21
CA TYR A 326 2.68 -20.46 -16.46
C TYR A 326 2.62 -20.94 -17.92
N LYS A 327 2.09 -22.15 -18.12
CA LYS A 327 1.63 -22.60 -19.45
C LYS A 327 0.15 -22.30 -19.56
N ILE A 328 -0.20 -21.30 -20.36
CA ILE A 328 -1.59 -20.86 -20.57
C ILE A 328 -2.21 -21.52 -21.81
N LYS A 329 -3.51 -21.79 -21.76
CA LYS A 329 -4.30 -22.22 -22.92
C LYS A 329 -4.96 -20.98 -23.52
N LEU A 330 -4.68 -20.69 -24.78
CA LEU A 330 -5.36 -19.61 -25.49
C LEU A 330 -6.82 -19.99 -25.76
N VAL A 331 -7.70 -18.99 -25.74
CA VAL A 331 -9.12 -19.12 -26.06
C VAL A 331 -9.42 -18.42 -27.37
N ARG A 332 -10.42 -18.90 -28.09
CA ARG A 332 -10.88 -18.26 -29.32
C ARG A 332 -11.80 -17.10 -28.96
N VAL A 333 -11.54 -15.94 -29.55
CA VAL A 333 -12.41 -14.76 -29.50
C VAL A 333 -12.79 -14.39 -30.94
N PRO A 334 -13.98 -13.83 -31.18
CA PRO A 334 -14.35 -13.33 -32.49
C PRO A 334 -13.43 -12.16 -32.89
N GLU A 335 -13.29 -11.94 -34.21
CA GLU A 335 -12.47 -10.87 -34.76
C GLU A 335 -13.02 -9.48 -34.37
N ILE A 336 -14.34 -9.39 -34.27
CA ILE A 336 -15.08 -8.20 -33.82
C ILE A 336 -15.74 -8.51 -32.48
N VAL A 337 -15.48 -7.64 -31.51
CA VAL A 337 -16.20 -7.55 -30.24
C VAL A 337 -16.84 -6.17 -30.13
N THR A 338 -17.84 -6.04 -29.27
CA THR A 338 -18.53 -4.76 -29.04
C THR A 338 -18.40 -4.35 -27.57
N VAL A 339 -18.03 -3.11 -27.32
CA VAL A 339 -18.03 -2.51 -25.98
C VAL A 339 -19.01 -1.34 -25.91
N PHE A 340 -19.50 -1.03 -24.71
CA PHE A 340 -20.25 0.19 -24.45
C PHE A 340 -20.03 0.67 -23.03
N ARG A 341 -20.31 1.96 -22.78
CA ARG A 341 -20.43 2.54 -21.43
C ARG A 341 -21.62 3.48 -21.40
N VAL A 342 -22.65 3.11 -20.64
CA VAL A 342 -23.84 3.92 -20.42
C VAL A 342 -23.85 4.41 -18.98
N GLU A 343 -24.02 5.71 -18.78
CA GLU A 343 -24.03 6.33 -17.44
C GLU A 343 -25.43 6.84 -17.11
N LYS A 344 -25.89 6.57 -15.87
CA LYS A 344 -27.18 7.04 -15.35
C LYS A 344 -26.99 7.67 -13.98
N THR A 345 -27.63 8.80 -13.75
CA THR A 345 -27.74 9.41 -12.42
C THR A 345 -29.01 8.91 -11.71
N LEU A 346 -29.11 9.11 -10.39
CA LEU A 346 -30.33 8.78 -9.64
C LEU A 346 -31.59 9.45 -10.22
N ALA A 347 -31.48 10.67 -10.75
CA ALA A 347 -32.58 11.38 -11.41
C ALA A 347 -33.01 10.74 -12.74
N GLN A 348 -32.14 9.93 -13.37
CA GLN A 348 -32.40 9.20 -14.61
C GLN A 348 -32.77 7.74 -14.33
N ASN A 349 -33.43 7.50 -13.20
CA ASN A 349 -33.91 6.19 -12.76
C ASN A 349 -32.82 5.10 -12.57
N ALA A 350 -31.60 5.49 -12.17
CA ALA A 350 -30.50 4.55 -12.01
C ALA A 350 -30.76 3.45 -10.96
N THR A 351 -31.57 3.71 -9.92
CA THR A 351 -31.92 2.70 -8.90
C THR A 351 -32.67 1.52 -9.50
N ASP A 352 -33.68 1.78 -10.33
CA ASP A 352 -34.46 0.71 -10.96
C ASP A 352 -33.61 -0.08 -11.95
N ILE A 353 -32.79 0.61 -12.74
CA ILE A 353 -31.91 -0.03 -13.73
C ILE A 353 -30.87 -0.91 -13.01
N ALA A 354 -30.24 -0.42 -11.94
CA ALA A 354 -29.31 -1.20 -11.13
C ALA A 354 -30.01 -2.38 -10.41
N TYR A 355 -31.27 -2.21 -10.01
CA TYR A 355 -32.07 -3.29 -9.44
C TYR A 355 -32.31 -4.39 -10.46
N GLN A 356 -32.76 -4.05 -11.69
CA GLN A 356 -32.97 -5.04 -12.75
C GLN A 356 -31.69 -5.72 -13.17
N TRP A 357 -30.58 -4.98 -13.26
CA TRP A 357 -29.26 -5.53 -13.57
C TRP A 357 -28.87 -6.71 -12.66
N GLN A 358 -29.17 -6.63 -11.35
CA GLN A 358 -28.89 -7.72 -10.41
C GLN A 358 -29.67 -9.01 -10.69
N HIS A 359 -30.76 -8.97 -11.46
CA HIS A 359 -31.61 -10.14 -11.74
C HIS A 359 -31.29 -10.82 -13.07
N ILE A 360 -30.57 -10.12 -13.96
CA ILE A 360 -30.32 -10.57 -15.33
C ILE A 360 -28.86 -10.96 -15.59
N THR A 361 -27.91 -10.42 -14.85
CA THR A 361 -26.49 -10.48 -15.20
C THR A 361 -25.91 -11.91 -15.12
N ASP A 362 -26.51 -12.81 -14.33
CA ASP A 362 -26.18 -14.23 -14.25
C ASP A 362 -26.93 -15.10 -15.28
N LYS A 363 -27.86 -14.52 -16.04
CA LYS A 363 -28.80 -15.23 -16.95
C LYS A 363 -28.79 -14.73 -18.39
N ILE A 364 -28.24 -13.54 -18.63
CA ILE A 364 -28.12 -12.95 -19.95
C ILE A 364 -27.15 -13.76 -20.81
N ASP A 365 -27.11 -13.47 -22.12
CA ASP A 365 -26.24 -14.15 -23.08
C ASP A 365 -24.80 -14.32 -22.55
N ASN A 366 -24.26 -15.53 -22.62
CA ASN A 366 -22.93 -15.87 -22.09
C ASN A 366 -21.79 -15.09 -22.77
N ASP A 367 -22.03 -14.54 -23.96
CA ASP A 367 -21.08 -13.68 -24.67
C ASP A 367 -21.06 -12.25 -24.12
N LEU A 368 -22.01 -11.87 -23.25
CA LEU A 368 -22.11 -10.55 -22.63
C LEU A 368 -21.51 -10.55 -21.23
N PHE A 369 -20.42 -9.80 -21.06
CA PHE A 369 -19.95 -9.37 -19.75
C PHE A 369 -20.42 -7.94 -19.50
N ASN A 370 -21.16 -7.69 -18.41
CA ASN A 370 -21.60 -6.36 -18.01
C ASN A 370 -21.21 -6.05 -16.55
N ARG A 371 -20.66 -4.86 -16.34
CA ARG A 371 -20.13 -4.39 -15.05
C ARG A 371 -20.80 -3.08 -14.65
N LEU A 372 -21.09 -2.97 -13.35
CA LEU A 372 -21.67 -1.78 -12.75
C LEU A 372 -20.61 -1.06 -11.89
N LEU A 373 -20.41 0.24 -12.13
CA LEU A 373 -19.51 1.11 -11.38
C LEU A 373 -20.30 2.25 -10.74
N LEU A 374 -20.15 2.41 -9.43
CA LEU A 374 -20.86 3.39 -8.62
C LEU A 374 -19.90 4.48 -8.14
N GLN A 375 -20.21 5.73 -8.47
CA GLN A 375 -19.38 6.90 -8.13
C GLN A 375 -20.23 8.03 -7.54
N PRO A 376 -19.87 8.62 -6.40
CA PRO A 376 -20.44 9.89 -5.98
C PRO A 376 -19.96 10.98 -6.93
N ILE A 377 -20.88 11.83 -7.39
CA ILE A 377 -20.58 12.99 -8.24
C ILE A 377 -21.29 14.24 -7.71
N THR A 378 -20.76 15.40 -8.06
CA THR A 378 -21.40 16.70 -7.79
C THR A 378 -21.98 17.24 -9.10
N VAL A 379 -23.28 17.51 -9.13
CA VAL A 379 -23.95 18.09 -10.29
C VAL A 379 -24.19 19.58 -10.02
N LYS A 380 -23.74 20.44 -10.94
CA LYS A 380 -24.07 21.87 -10.95
C LYS A 380 -25.46 22.04 -11.57
N ASN A 381 -26.36 22.74 -10.87
CA ASN A 381 -27.66 23.09 -11.42
C ASN A 381 -27.53 24.42 -12.16
N ASP A 382 -27.50 24.38 -13.49
CA ASP A 382 -27.52 25.58 -14.35
C ASP A 382 -28.94 26.18 -14.39
N ASN A 383 -29.44 26.61 -13.23
CA ASN A 383 -30.61 27.46 -13.16
C ASN A 383 -30.10 28.90 -13.19
N GLY A 384 -29.87 29.43 -14.40
CA GLY A 384 -29.22 30.71 -14.75
C GLY A 384 -29.66 31.97 -13.99
N SER A 385 -29.46 31.98 -12.68
CA SER A 385 -29.71 33.09 -11.77
C SER A 385 -28.54 33.17 -10.80
N ALA A 386 -27.94 34.35 -10.71
CA ALA A 386 -26.71 34.65 -9.97
C ALA A 386 -26.89 34.63 -8.43
N LYS A 387 -27.52 33.59 -7.89
CA LYS A 387 -27.66 33.33 -6.45
C LYS A 387 -27.16 31.92 -6.14
N ALA A 388 -25.99 31.85 -5.50
CA ALA A 388 -25.35 30.68 -4.91
C ALA A 388 -25.62 29.35 -5.63
N GLU A 389 -24.69 28.94 -6.50
CA GLU A 389 -24.67 27.61 -7.12
C GLU A 389 -24.95 26.52 -6.07
N LYS A 390 -26.19 26.02 -6.06
CA LYS A 390 -26.56 24.91 -5.17
C LYS A 390 -26.10 23.62 -5.84
N SER A 391 -24.84 23.27 -5.60
CA SER A 391 -24.26 22.00 -6.02
C SER A 391 -24.98 20.85 -5.29
N THR A 392 -25.55 19.91 -6.04
CA THR A 392 -26.22 18.74 -5.45
C THR A 392 -25.35 17.50 -5.64
N LYS A 393 -25.06 16.78 -4.56
CA LYS A 393 -24.39 15.48 -4.64
C LYS A 393 -25.38 14.40 -5.07
N THR A 394 -24.95 13.51 -5.96
CA THR A 394 -25.72 12.35 -6.42
C THR A 394 -24.79 11.17 -6.68
N VAL A 395 -25.34 10.03 -7.10
CA VAL A 395 -24.56 8.87 -7.55
C VAL A 395 -24.69 8.73 -9.06
N LYS A 396 -23.55 8.56 -9.72
CA LYS A 396 -23.43 8.11 -11.10
C LYS A 396 -23.25 6.60 -11.12
N VAL A 397 -24.10 5.93 -11.87
CA VAL A 397 -24.07 4.49 -12.12
C VAL A 397 -23.64 4.26 -13.55
N SER A 398 -22.47 3.65 -13.74
CA SER A 398 -21.87 3.40 -15.06
C SER A 398 -21.96 1.92 -15.39
N PHE A 399 -22.66 1.59 -16.48
CA PHE A 399 -22.81 0.25 -17.02
C PHE A 399 -21.80 0.07 -18.15
N THR A 400 -20.74 -0.68 -17.90
CA THR A 400 -19.65 -0.91 -18.87
C THR A 400 -19.64 -2.37 -19.28
N SER A 401 -19.51 -2.65 -20.57
CA SER A 401 -19.69 -4.00 -21.10
C SER A 401 -18.67 -4.39 -22.15
N LEU A 402 -18.45 -5.70 -22.28
CA LEU A 402 -17.79 -6.36 -23.39
C LEU A 402 -18.72 -7.47 -23.90
N PHE A 403 -18.97 -7.48 -25.20
CA PHE A 403 -19.77 -8.48 -25.88
C PHE A 403 -18.94 -9.19 -26.95
N LEU A 404 -18.93 -10.53 -26.92
CA LEU A 404 -18.26 -11.35 -27.93
C LEU A 404 -19.15 -11.49 -29.18
N GLY A 405 -19.34 -10.40 -29.89
CA GLY A 405 -20.10 -10.32 -31.13
C GLY A 405 -20.27 -8.88 -31.61
N ASP A 406 -20.99 -8.71 -32.72
CA ASP A 406 -21.29 -7.41 -33.31
C ASP A 406 -22.38 -6.63 -32.55
N ALA A 407 -22.47 -5.34 -32.84
CA ALA A 407 -23.40 -4.41 -32.20
C ALA A 407 -24.87 -4.73 -32.53
N THR A 408 -25.14 -5.36 -33.67
CA THR A 408 -26.51 -5.70 -34.08
C THR A 408 -27.06 -6.81 -33.19
N ARG A 409 -26.29 -7.88 -32.98
CA ARG A 409 -26.64 -8.95 -32.05
C ARG A 409 -26.71 -8.42 -30.62
N LEU A 410 -25.76 -7.59 -30.20
CA LEU A 410 -25.76 -6.98 -28.86
C LEU A 410 -27.06 -6.22 -28.59
N ILE A 411 -27.48 -5.33 -29.51
CA ILE A 411 -28.71 -4.56 -29.36
C ILE A 411 -29.93 -5.49 -29.29
N SER A 412 -29.96 -6.58 -30.07
CA SER A 412 -31.03 -7.57 -29.98
C SER A 412 -31.09 -8.26 -28.61
N VAL A 413 -29.94 -8.62 -28.03
CA VAL A 413 -29.86 -9.21 -26.69
C VAL A 413 -30.34 -8.20 -25.64
N MET A 414 -29.83 -6.97 -25.69
CA MET A 414 -30.14 -5.93 -24.72
C MET A 414 -31.61 -5.49 -24.78
N ASN A 415 -32.21 -5.35 -25.96
CA ASN A 415 -33.64 -5.02 -26.08
C ASN A 415 -34.56 -6.13 -25.56
N LYS A 416 -34.11 -7.38 -25.61
CA LYS A 416 -34.88 -8.54 -25.16
C LYS A 416 -34.74 -8.73 -23.64
N ASP A 417 -33.51 -8.72 -23.14
CA ASP A 417 -33.20 -9.17 -21.78
C ASP A 417 -32.88 -8.02 -20.81
N PHE A 418 -32.56 -6.81 -21.31
CA PHE A 418 -32.31 -5.62 -20.48
C PHE A 418 -32.75 -4.28 -21.11
N PRO A 419 -34.01 -4.13 -21.55
CA PRO A 419 -34.47 -2.94 -22.27
C PRO A 419 -34.40 -1.65 -21.42
N GLU A 420 -34.46 -1.75 -20.09
CA GLU A 420 -34.47 -0.62 -19.17
C GLU A 420 -33.18 0.21 -19.20
N LEU A 421 -32.05 -0.39 -19.61
CA LEU A 421 -30.81 0.36 -19.79
C LEU A 421 -30.94 1.40 -20.91
N GLY A 422 -31.77 1.10 -21.93
CA GLY A 422 -31.99 1.95 -23.09
C GLY A 422 -30.74 2.08 -23.96
N LEU A 423 -29.95 1.02 -24.08
CA LEU A 423 -28.75 0.99 -24.92
C LEU A 423 -29.13 1.23 -26.38
N LYS A 424 -28.44 2.16 -27.04
CA LYS A 424 -28.62 2.43 -28.46
C LYS A 424 -27.41 1.99 -29.26
N LYS A 425 -27.59 1.87 -30.58
CA LYS A 425 -26.51 1.44 -31.47
C LYS A 425 -25.36 2.46 -31.49
N GLU A 426 -25.66 3.74 -31.25
CA GLU A 426 -24.67 4.81 -31.19
C GLU A 426 -23.78 4.73 -29.94
N ASP A 427 -24.23 4.04 -28.89
CA ASP A 427 -23.45 3.81 -27.67
C ASP A 427 -22.46 2.63 -27.82
N CYS A 428 -22.59 1.86 -28.91
CA CYS A 428 -21.81 0.64 -29.16
C CYS A 428 -20.57 0.95 -30.00
N ILE A 429 -19.43 0.43 -29.57
CA ILE A 429 -18.16 0.57 -30.29
C ILE A 429 -17.65 -0.82 -30.64
N GLU A 430 -17.62 -1.12 -31.94
CA GLU A 430 -17.04 -2.35 -32.48
C GLU A 430 -15.53 -2.19 -32.63
N MET A 431 -14.79 -3.20 -32.17
CA MET A 431 -13.32 -3.22 -32.18
C MET A 431 -12.81 -4.65 -32.09
N SER A 432 -11.49 -4.85 -32.20
CA SER A 432 -10.87 -6.14 -31.90
C SER A 432 -10.82 -6.40 -30.39
N TRP A 433 -10.69 -7.67 -29.99
CA TRP A 433 -10.57 -8.02 -28.56
C TRP A 433 -9.40 -7.31 -27.87
N ILE A 434 -8.25 -7.16 -28.54
CA ILE A 434 -7.08 -6.52 -27.93
C ILE A 434 -7.26 -5.00 -27.77
N GLU A 435 -8.02 -4.35 -28.65
CA GLU A 435 -8.40 -2.94 -28.48
C GLU A 435 -9.39 -2.77 -27.31
N SER A 436 -10.27 -3.74 -27.10
CA SER A 436 -11.15 -3.72 -25.92
C SER A 436 -10.36 -3.74 -24.61
N VAL A 437 -9.19 -4.37 -24.56
CA VAL A 437 -8.30 -4.33 -23.39
C VAL A 437 -7.84 -2.90 -23.09
N LEU A 438 -7.59 -2.09 -24.12
CA LEU A 438 -7.26 -0.67 -23.97
C LEU A 438 -8.45 0.13 -23.49
N TYR A 439 -9.63 -0.13 -24.06
CA TYR A 439 -10.89 0.49 -23.63
C TYR A 439 -11.15 0.26 -22.13
N TRP A 440 -10.99 -0.97 -21.66
CA TRP A 440 -11.13 -1.32 -20.23
C TRP A 440 -10.03 -0.71 -19.34
N ALA A 441 -8.88 -0.36 -19.92
CA ALA A 441 -7.81 0.34 -19.23
C ALA A 441 -7.96 1.89 -19.31
N ASN A 442 -9.09 2.38 -19.84
CA ASN A 442 -9.41 3.81 -20.02
C ASN A 442 -8.42 4.56 -20.94
N PHE A 443 -7.79 3.88 -21.90
CA PHE A 443 -7.05 4.58 -22.96
C PHE A 443 -8.01 5.18 -24.00
N ASP A 444 -7.60 6.28 -24.61
CA ASP A 444 -8.33 6.89 -25.72
C ASP A 444 -8.50 5.91 -26.88
N ASN A 445 -9.67 5.94 -27.52
CA ASN A 445 -9.94 5.07 -28.66
C ASN A 445 -8.95 5.38 -29.81
N GLY A 446 -8.40 4.33 -30.41
CA GLY A 446 -7.33 4.45 -31.42
C GLY A 446 -5.91 4.50 -30.84
N THR A 447 -5.74 4.46 -29.52
CA THR A 447 -4.41 4.29 -28.90
C THR A 447 -3.75 3.01 -29.40
N SER A 448 -2.46 3.07 -29.71
CA SER A 448 -1.72 1.88 -30.17
C SER A 448 -1.64 0.82 -29.08
N VAL A 449 -1.99 -0.43 -29.41
CA VAL A 449 -1.88 -1.61 -28.52
C VAL A 449 -0.47 -1.85 -27.96
N ASN A 450 0.56 -1.26 -28.57
CA ASN A 450 1.93 -1.30 -28.05
C ASN A 450 2.06 -0.65 -26.67
N VAL A 451 1.11 0.20 -26.24
CA VAL A 451 1.10 0.78 -24.89
C VAL A 451 1.03 -0.30 -23.80
N LEU A 452 0.43 -1.47 -24.09
CA LEU A 452 0.38 -2.61 -23.18
C LEU A 452 1.76 -3.21 -22.85
N LEU A 453 2.79 -2.88 -23.63
CA LEU A 453 4.18 -3.26 -23.34
C LEU A 453 4.85 -2.32 -22.31
N ASN A 454 4.23 -1.19 -22.00
CA ASN A 454 4.74 -0.26 -21.00
C ASN A 454 4.53 -0.82 -19.59
N ARG A 455 5.60 -0.81 -18.80
CA ARG A 455 5.59 -1.30 -17.40
C ARG A 455 5.66 -0.17 -16.38
N THR A 456 5.71 1.08 -16.83
CA THR A 456 5.74 2.25 -15.97
C THR A 456 4.30 2.67 -15.67
N PRO A 457 3.85 2.64 -14.41
CA PRO A 457 2.54 3.18 -14.05
C PRO A 457 2.52 4.69 -14.27
N GLU A 458 1.41 5.21 -14.81
CA GLU A 458 1.25 6.65 -15.10
C GLU A 458 1.17 7.51 -13.82
N SER A 459 0.63 6.95 -12.73
CA SER A 459 0.63 7.58 -11.40
C SER A 459 0.57 6.52 -10.29
N VAL A 460 1.20 6.81 -9.15
CA VAL A 460 1.08 6.01 -7.93
C VAL A 460 0.02 6.67 -7.06
N LYS A 461 -1.08 5.97 -6.81
CA LYS A 461 -2.15 6.42 -5.90
C LYS A 461 -2.21 5.48 -4.69
N PHE A 462 -2.50 6.02 -3.51
CA PHE A 462 -2.84 5.20 -2.36
C PHE A 462 -4.19 4.54 -2.60
N LEU A 463 -4.35 3.32 -2.08
CA LEU A 463 -5.50 2.48 -2.38
C LEU A 463 -5.83 1.60 -1.17
N LYS A 464 -7.09 1.62 -0.76
CA LYS A 464 -7.67 0.58 0.10
C LYS A 464 -8.80 -0.10 -0.66
N ARG A 465 -8.74 -1.44 -0.71
CA ARG A 465 -9.81 -2.29 -1.26
C ARG A 465 -10.35 -3.28 -0.24
N LYS A 466 -11.62 -3.59 -0.42
CA LYS A 466 -12.33 -4.71 0.19
C LYS A 466 -13.25 -5.33 -0.87
N SER A 467 -13.69 -6.56 -0.64
CA SER A 467 -14.59 -7.27 -1.56
C SER A 467 -15.60 -8.10 -0.79
N ASP A 468 -16.79 -8.26 -1.38
CA ASP A 468 -17.86 -9.14 -0.90
C ASP A 468 -18.43 -9.94 -2.06
N TYR A 469 -19.16 -11.00 -1.72
CA TYR A 469 -20.05 -11.71 -2.64
C TYR A 469 -21.51 -11.41 -2.30
N VAL A 470 -22.28 -10.96 -3.29
CA VAL A 470 -23.74 -10.77 -3.18
C VAL A 470 -24.42 -12.05 -3.66
N GLN A 471 -25.19 -12.69 -2.77
CA GLN A 471 -25.87 -13.95 -3.06
C GLN A 471 -27.35 -13.78 -3.42
N LYS A 472 -27.95 -12.65 -3.00
CA LYS A 472 -29.34 -12.30 -3.27
C LYS A 472 -29.40 -10.85 -3.73
N PRO A 473 -30.29 -10.50 -4.68
CA PRO A 473 -30.42 -9.13 -5.13
C PRO A 473 -30.73 -8.20 -3.95
N ILE A 474 -30.01 -7.09 -3.85
CA ILE A 474 -30.27 -6.02 -2.89
C ILE A 474 -31.61 -5.38 -3.27
N SER A 475 -32.52 -5.22 -2.32
CA SER A 475 -33.81 -4.56 -2.54
C SER A 475 -33.62 -3.12 -3.01
N LYS A 476 -34.64 -2.54 -3.67
CA LYS A 476 -34.60 -1.13 -4.08
C LYS A 476 -34.34 -0.20 -2.89
N ASP A 477 -35.04 -0.39 -1.77
CA ASP A 477 -34.80 0.36 -0.53
C ASP A 477 -33.36 0.19 -0.01
N GLY A 478 -32.78 -1.00 -0.16
CA GLY A 478 -31.39 -1.27 0.19
C GLY A 478 -30.41 -0.52 -0.72
N LEU A 479 -30.67 -0.48 -2.03
CA LEU A 479 -29.90 0.32 -2.99
C LEU A 479 -30.03 1.81 -2.68
N GLU A 480 -31.22 2.32 -2.36
CA GLU A 480 -31.42 3.71 -1.98
C GLU A 480 -30.66 4.08 -0.69
N GLY A 481 -30.66 3.19 0.30
CA GLY A 481 -29.84 3.33 1.49
C GLY A 481 -28.34 3.37 1.16
N LEU A 482 -27.90 2.49 0.26
CA LEU A 482 -26.53 2.46 -0.24
C LEU A 482 -26.14 3.76 -0.97
N TRP A 483 -27.02 4.32 -1.80
CA TRP A 483 -26.78 5.61 -2.46
C TRP A 483 -26.56 6.73 -1.47
N LYS A 484 -27.42 6.81 -0.44
CA LYS A 484 -27.26 7.79 0.65
C LYS A 484 -25.92 7.61 1.34
N LYS A 485 -25.52 6.35 1.61
CA LYS A 485 -24.25 6.07 2.27
C LYS A 485 -23.04 6.45 1.42
N ILE A 486 -23.07 6.16 0.12
CA ILE A 486 -22.01 6.56 -0.83
C ILE A 486 -21.90 8.08 -0.92
N ILE A 487 -23.03 8.80 -0.99
CA ILE A 487 -23.06 10.26 -1.02
C ILE A 487 -22.51 10.87 0.28
N GLU A 488 -22.89 10.31 1.43
CA GLU A 488 -22.43 10.71 2.76
C GLU A 488 -20.91 10.57 2.89
N LEU A 489 -20.37 9.42 2.50
CA LEU A 489 -18.93 9.17 2.52
C LEU A 489 -18.18 10.02 1.49
N GLY A 490 -18.82 10.32 0.35
CA GLY A 490 -18.33 11.22 -0.70
C GLY A 490 -17.03 10.82 -1.41
N LYS A 491 -16.38 9.75 -0.95
CA LYS A 491 -14.99 9.39 -1.29
C LYS A 491 -14.81 7.94 -1.73
N ALA A 492 -15.78 7.06 -1.42
CA ALA A 492 -15.71 5.64 -1.74
C ALA A 492 -16.61 5.30 -2.94
N GLY A 493 -16.06 4.58 -3.92
CA GLY A 493 -16.82 4.01 -5.04
C GLY A 493 -17.05 2.50 -4.85
N MET A 494 -18.07 1.96 -5.54
CA MET A 494 -18.37 0.53 -5.55
C MET A 494 -18.15 -0.06 -6.94
N ILE A 495 -17.08 -0.85 -7.06
CA ILE A 495 -16.85 -1.91 -8.07
C ILE A 495 -16.65 -3.20 -7.25
N GLN A 496 -15.54 -3.25 -6.53
CA GLN A 496 -15.38 -3.85 -5.20
C GLN A 496 -14.95 -2.69 -4.30
N TYR A 497 -15.50 -2.52 -3.10
CA TYR A 497 -15.32 -1.31 -2.29
C TYR A 497 -13.88 -0.79 -2.37
N SER A 498 -13.70 0.32 -3.08
CA SER A 498 -12.39 0.84 -3.42
C SER A 498 -12.40 2.34 -3.22
N VAL A 499 -11.36 2.82 -2.55
CA VAL A 499 -11.10 4.24 -2.39
C VAL A 499 -9.65 4.49 -2.71
N THR A 500 -9.43 5.46 -3.58
CA THR A 500 -8.11 5.91 -4.02
C THR A 500 -7.91 7.35 -3.64
N TRP A 501 -6.72 7.70 -3.19
CA TRP A 501 -6.37 9.07 -2.86
C TRP A 501 -4.92 9.37 -3.23
N GLN A 502 -4.60 10.65 -3.36
CA GLN A 502 -3.25 11.15 -3.67
C GLN A 502 -2.61 11.88 -2.50
N GLU A 503 -3.43 12.42 -1.58
CA GLU A 503 -2.97 13.13 -0.39
C GLU A 503 -2.12 12.21 0.50
N GLU A 504 -0.86 12.56 0.69
CA GLU A 504 0.03 11.88 1.62
C GLU A 504 -0.26 12.30 3.06
N GLY A 505 -0.23 11.35 4.00
CA GLY A 505 -0.35 11.66 5.42
C GLY A 505 -1.20 10.67 6.20
N THR A 506 -0.94 10.57 7.50
CA THR A 506 -1.62 9.57 8.35
C THR A 506 -3.09 9.89 8.56
N GLU A 507 -3.45 11.16 8.49
CA GLU A 507 -4.79 11.71 8.61
C GLU A 507 -5.63 11.31 7.41
N ALA A 508 -5.10 11.52 6.20
CA ALA A 508 -5.70 11.08 4.95
C ALA A 508 -5.88 9.55 4.96
N ASP A 509 -4.83 8.79 5.27
CA ASP A 509 -4.87 7.33 5.36
C ASP A 509 -5.97 6.84 6.32
N LYS A 510 -6.01 7.39 7.54
CA LYS A 510 -7.03 7.03 8.55
C LYS A 510 -8.43 7.34 8.03
N MET A 511 -8.61 8.52 7.44
CA MET A 511 -9.90 8.96 6.92
C MET A 511 -10.41 8.01 5.84
N TYR A 512 -9.64 7.78 4.77
CA TYR A 512 -10.07 6.93 3.65
C TYR A 512 -10.23 5.46 4.06
N VAL A 513 -9.32 4.93 4.90
CA VAL A 513 -9.45 3.57 5.43
C VAL A 513 -10.69 3.42 6.31
N ASN A 514 -11.02 4.41 7.14
CA ASN A 514 -12.21 4.36 7.99
C ASN A 514 -13.50 4.47 7.17
N SER A 515 -13.56 5.36 6.17
CA SER A 515 -14.69 5.42 5.24
C SER A 515 -14.92 4.07 4.54
N MET A 516 -13.84 3.38 4.16
CA MET A 516 -13.92 2.06 3.56
C MET A 516 -14.44 0.99 4.53
N ARG A 517 -13.98 1.01 5.79
CA ARG A 517 -14.47 0.10 6.84
C ARG A 517 -15.93 0.34 7.16
N GLU A 518 -16.36 1.59 7.14
CA GLU A 518 -17.74 1.99 7.39
C GLU A 518 -18.67 1.51 6.28
N LEU A 519 -18.30 1.71 5.01
CA LEU A 519 -19.06 1.20 3.87
C LEU A 519 -19.14 -0.34 3.90
N TYR A 520 -18.01 -1.01 4.18
CA TYR A 520 -17.99 -2.46 4.31
C TYR A 520 -18.86 -2.96 5.48
N SER A 521 -18.85 -2.26 6.62
CA SER A 521 -19.72 -2.59 7.75
C SER A 521 -21.20 -2.44 7.39
N TYR A 522 -21.56 -1.34 6.71
CA TYR A 522 -22.92 -1.08 6.23
C TYR A 522 -23.46 -2.20 5.33
N MET A 523 -22.59 -2.81 4.52
CA MET A 523 -22.97 -3.85 3.57
C MET A 523 -23.20 -5.24 4.15
N THR A 524 -22.89 -5.45 5.44
CA THR A 524 -23.02 -6.74 6.13
C THR A 524 -24.36 -7.48 5.92
N PRO A 525 -25.55 -6.83 5.95
CA PRO A 525 -26.82 -7.55 5.79
C PRO A 525 -27.14 -7.95 4.34
N TYR A 526 -26.42 -7.41 3.35
CA TYR A 526 -26.71 -7.58 1.93
C TYR A 526 -25.82 -8.63 1.23
N VAL A 527 -24.79 -9.12 1.93
CA VAL A 527 -23.72 -9.94 1.34
C VAL A 527 -23.67 -11.33 1.97
N SER A 528 -22.83 -12.21 1.43
CA SER A 528 -22.58 -13.55 1.96
C SER A 528 -22.27 -13.51 3.45
N LYS A 529 -22.72 -14.53 4.18
CA LYS A 529 -22.53 -14.66 5.62
C LYS A 529 -22.19 -16.09 5.99
N SER A 530 -21.40 -16.25 7.05
CA SER A 530 -21.01 -17.55 7.62
C SER A 530 -20.35 -18.53 6.62
N PRO A 531 -19.18 -18.18 6.03
CA PRO A 531 -18.41 -16.96 6.26
C PRO A 531 -18.78 -15.83 5.28
N ARG A 532 -18.42 -14.59 5.65
CA ARG A 532 -18.47 -13.45 4.73
C ARG A 532 -17.30 -13.57 3.76
N GLY A 533 -17.60 -13.98 2.52
CA GLY A 533 -16.60 -14.31 1.51
C GLY A 533 -15.82 -13.09 1.02
N SER A 534 -14.56 -13.32 0.65
CA SER A 534 -13.65 -12.29 0.14
C SER A 534 -12.78 -12.85 -0.99
N TYR A 535 -12.23 -11.99 -1.85
CA TYR A 535 -11.38 -12.41 -2.96
C TYR A 535 -9.90 -12.17 -2.65
N LEU A 536 -9.09 -13.22 -2.74
CA LEU A 536 -7.68 -13.21 -2.31
C LEU A 536 -6.83 -12.12 -2.99
N ASN A 537 -7.03 -11.90 -4.30
CA ASN A 537 -6.25 -10.89 -5.03
C ASN A 537 -6.62 -9.45 -4.64
N TYR A 538 -7.71 -9.25 -3.88
CA TYR A 538 -8.02 -8.03 -3.15
C TYR A 538 -7.68 -8.22 -1.67
N ARG A 539 -6.39 -8.51 -1.45
CA ARG A 539 -5.85 -8.84 -0.14
C ARG A 539 -6.24 -7.78 0.90
N ASP A 540 -6.86 -8.21 1.98
CA ASP A 540 -7.41 -7.34 3.01
C ASP A 540 -6.98 -7.85 4.38
N ILE A 541 -6.02 -7.20 5.02
CA ILE A 541 -5.55 -7.61 6.35
C ILE A 541 -6.61 -7.42 7.45
N ASP A 542 -7.64 -6.61 7.22
CA ASP A 542 -8.70 -6.38 8.21
C ASP A 542 -9.59 -7.62 8.41
N ILE A 543 -9.59 -8.60 7.49
CA ILE A 543 -10.39 -9.83 7.67
C ILE A 543 -9.70 -10.89 8.54
N GLY A 544 -8.45 -10.63 8.96
CA GLY A 544 -7.63 -11.49 9.80
C GLY A 544 -6.21 -11.64 9.26
N ILE A 545 -5.26 -11.83 10.16
CA ILE A 545 -3.86 -12.16 9.86
C ILE A 545 -3.43 -13.35 10.70
N SER A 546 -2.33 -14.00 10.31
CA SER A 546 -1.59 -14.91 11.18
C SER A 546 -0.22 -14.35 11.51
N HIS A 547 0.20 -14.57 12.76
CA HIS A 547 1.54 -14.29 13.25
C HIS A 547 2.51 -15.44 12.97
N ASN A 548 2.03 -16.51 12.32
CA ASN A 548 2.80 -17.70 11.96
C ASN A 548 3.44 -18.41 13.17
N GLY A 549 2.79 -18.33 14.33
CA GLY A 549 3.18 -19.03 15.56
C GLY A 549 2.49 -20.39 15.72
N LYS A 550 2.42 -20.89 16.97
CA LYS A 550 1.76 -22.18 17.30
C LYS A 550 0.28 -22.19 16.91
N ASP A 551 -0.39 -21.05 16.99
CA ASP A 551 -1.81 -20.90 16.66
C ASP A 551 -2.06 -20.55 15.19
N SER A 552 -1.05 -20.63 14.32
CA SER A 552 -1.14 -20.21 12.92
C SER A 552 -2.25 -20.89 12.12
N TYR A 553 -2.58 -22.14 12.45
CA TYR A 553 -3.74 -22.82 11.86
C TYR A 553 -5.06 -22.16 12.26
N GLN A 554 -5.25 -21.84 13.55
CA GLN A 554 -6.50 -21.23 14.04
C GLN A 554 -6.64 -19.79 13.54
N GLU A 555 -5.57 -19.00 13.63
CA GLU A 555 -5.52 -17.64 13.06
C GLU A 555 -5.75 -17.68 11.54
N GLY A 556 -5.08 -18.61 10.85
CA GLY A 556 -5.17 -18.82 9.42
C GLY A 556 -6.57 -19.19 8.96
N LYS A 557 -7.29 -19.99 9.74
CA LYS A 557 -8.66 -20.39 9.46
C LYS A 557 -9.62 -19.19 9.41
N VAL A 558 -9.40 -18.14 10.22
CA VAL A 558 -10.28 -16.96 10.27
C VAL A 558 -10.42 -16.25 8.92
N TYR A 559 -9.30 -16.00 8.23
CA TYR A 559 -9.32 -15.41 6.88
C TYR A 559 -9.39 -16.48 5.78
N GLY A 560 -8.84 -17.67 6.04
CA GLY A 560 -8.77 -18.77 5.07
C GLY A 560 -10.15 -19.23 4.60
N VAL A 561 -11.11 -19.40 5.51
CA VAL A 561 -12.49 -19.78 5.14
C VAL A 561 -13.21 -18.66 4.39
N LYS A 562 -12.85 -17.39 4.60
CA LYS A 562 -13.42 -16.26 3.85
C LYS A 562 -12.92 -16.24 2.41
N TYR A 563 -11.64 -16.56 2.18
CA TYR A 563 -11.06 -16.60 0.83
C TYR A 563 -11.40 -17.88 0.06
N PHE A 564 -11.42 -19.03 0.73
CA PHE A 564 -11.41 -20.33 0.06
C PHE A 564 -12.62 -21.20 0.39
N MET A 565 -13.49 -20.78 1.32
CA MET A 565 -14.65 -21.55 1.77
C MET A 565 -14.21 -22.98 2.16
N ASN A 566 -14.90 -23.99 1.62
CA ASN A 566 -14.63 -25.40 1.88
C ASN A 566 -13.29 -25.90 1.31
N ASN A 567 -12.63 -25.14 0.42
CA ASN A 567 -11.33 -25.52 -0.13
C ASN A 567 -10.17 -25.27 0.82
N PHE A 568 -10.38 -24.51 1.90
CA PHE A 568 -9.33 -24.18 2.87
C PHE A 568 -8.66 -25.42 3.46
N ASP A 569 -9.44 -26.41 3.88
CA ASP A 569 -8.90 -27.62 4.51
C ASP A 569 -8.04 -28.44 3.53
N ARG A 570 -8.40 -28.48 2.24
CA ARG A 570 -7.57 -29.12 1.22
C ARG A 570 -6.28 -28.33 1.01
N LEU A 571 -6.33 -27.00 0.95
CA LEU A 571 -5.14 -26.15 0.82
C LEU A 571 -4.17 -26.36 1.99
N VAL A 572 -4.68 -26.46 3.23
CA VAL A 572 -3.86 -26.75 4.42
C VAL A 572 -3.19 -28.12 4.32
N LYS A 573 -3.89 -29.16 3.86
CA LYS A 573 -3.29 -30.49 3.63
C LYS A 573 -2.16 -30.43 2.60
N VAL A 574 -2.38 -29.75 1.47
CA VAL A 574 -1.32 -29.56 0.47
C VAL A 574 -0.14 -28.80 1.05
N LYS A 575 -0.40 -27.69 1.75
CA LYS A 575 0.63 -26.88 2.42
C LYS A 575 1.48 -27.72 3.36
N THR A 576 0.83 -28.54 4.18
CA THR A 576 1.51 -29.42 5.16
C THR A 576 2.43 -30.42 4.46
N ALA A 577 2.00 -30.96 3.31
CA ALA A 577 2.80 -31.92 2.55
C ALA A 577 4.00 -31.28 1.84
N VAL A 578 3.82 -30.10 1.21
CA VAL A 578 4.84 -29.50 0.34
C VAL A 578 5.78 -28.53 1.08
N ASP A 579 5.32 -27.94 2.18
CA ASP A 579 6.07 -27.02 3.02
C ASP A 579 5.74 -27.22 4.52
N PRO A 580 6.13 -28.38 5.08
CA PRO A 580 5.85 -28.74 6.48
C PRO A 580 6.45 -27.77 7.51
N GLN A 581 7.52 -27.07 7.15
CA GLN A 581 8.22 -26.13 8.04
C GLN A 581 7.69 -24.70 7.93
N ASN A 582 6.64 -24.49 7.13
CA ASN A 582 6.04 -23.19 6.85
C ASN A 582 7.07 -22.14 6.38
N PHE A 583 8.00 -22.53 5.51
CA PHE A 583 9.02 -21.63 4.97
C PHE A 583 8.39 -20.48 4.17
N PHE A 584 7.48 -20.81 3.25
CA PHE A 584 6.73 -19.84 2.45
C PHE A 584 5.54 -19.31 3.24
N ARG A 585 5.77 -18.23 3.99
CA ARG A 585 4.76 -17.64 4.86
C ARG A 585 4.73 -16.12 4.79
N TYR A 586 3.57 -15.56 5.06
CA TYR A 586 3.31 -14.12 5.21
C TYR A 586 2.08 -13.94 6.10
N GLU A 587 1.57 -12.72 6.26
CA GLU A 587 0.50 -12.43 7.22
C GLU A 587 -0.83 -13.13 6.89
N GLN A 588 -1.00 -13.65 5.67
CA GLN A 588 -2.20 -14.37 5.23
C GLN A 588 -1.88 -15.62 4.38
N SER A 589 -0.73 -16.26 4.61
CA SER A 589 -0.37 -17.52 3.93
C SER A 589 -1.17 -18.71 4.46
N ILE A 590 -1.46 -19.69 3.61
CA ILE A 590 -2.04 -20.96 4.07
C ILE A 590 -1.14 -21.57 5.16
N PRO A 591 -1.66 -21.84 6.38
CA PRO A 591 -0.89 -22.49 7.43
C PRO A 591 -0.79 -24.00 7.17
N PRO A 592 0.31 -24.68 7.57
CA PRO A 592 0.30 -26.13 7.69
C PRO A 592 -0.54 -26.57 8.90
N LEU A 593 -0.87 -27.86 8.98
CA LEU A 593 -1.47 -28.45 10.18
C LEU A 593 -0.51 -28.31 11.39
N PRO A 594 -1.05 -28.08 12.60
CA PRO A 594 -0.24 -28.08 13.82
C PRO A 594 0.32 -29.49 14.05
N TYR A 595 1.58 -29.55 14.49
CA TYR A 595 2.26 -30.79 14.90
C TYR A 595 1.94 -31.17 16.33
#